data_AF-A0AAD8KCC1-F1
#
_entry.id   AF-A0AAD8KCC1-F1
#
_cell.length_a   1.000
_cell.length_b   1.000
_cell.length_c   1.000
_cell.angle_alpha   90.00
_cell.angle_beta   90.00
_cell.angle_gamma   90.00
#
_symmetry.space_group_name_H-M   'P 1'
#
loop_
_entity.id
_entity.type
_entity.pdbx_description
1 polymer ?
#
loop_
_entity_poly.entity_id
_entity_poly.type
_entity_poly.pdbx_seq_one_letter_code
_entity_poly.pdbx_strand_id
1 'polypeptide(L)'
;MHRFRSLSHLQRSLQRQSHNRFTTISTQRDNHPLNHHFQQEVLVEGRAFSRAAILNRPDNLNAITTSMAARLHRLYESWEDNSQIGFVTMKGSGRAFCAGADMVTIYRLLQEGNDEACKQFFRTLYQFIYLVGTYLKPNVTVLDGITMGAGAGIAVPGMFRVATDKTVFANPEVQIGFHPDSGASFYLSRLPGYLGEFLALTGERLSGAELVACGLATHFSLNAKLAWIEERIGQLMTDDPSILSESLAQYGDLVYVDKSSVLHKIDRIDKYFCHDTVEEIVDALKEGESHDELCSTALKKLKEASPLSLKISLQSIREGRFQPLDECLAREYRTSLRCISKQVSGDLCEGIRARLVDKDFSPKWDTPSLEAVTKDMVDFYFAPLPDYEPELNLPTALREPFM
;
A
#
# COMPACT_ATOMS: atom_id res chain seq x y z
N MET A 1 9.65 -58.13 -35.51
CA MET A 1 9.77 -58.61 -36.92
C MET A 1 8.35 -58.57 -37.50
N HIS A 2 8.04 -58.10 -38.71
CA HIS A 2 8.82 -57.99 -39.96
C HIS A 2 8.79 -56.58 -40.63
N ARG A 3 9.38 -56.48 -41.84
CA ARG A 3 9.53 -55.32 -42.75
C ARG A 3 9.31 -55.81 -44.21
N PHE A 4 9.05 -55.05 -45.29
CA PHE A 4 8.99 -53.59 -45.55
C PHE A 4 8.29 -53.28 -46.91
N ARG A 5 8.13 -51.97 -47.25
CA ARG A 5 7.79 -51.35 -48.58
C ARG A 5 6.31 -51.47 -49.04
N SER A 6 5.59 -50.47 -49.61
CA SER A 6 5.82 -49.18 -50.35
C SER A 6 6.02 -49.29 -51.87
N LEU A 7 5.12 -48.74 -52.71
CA LEU A 7 5.16 -47.45 -53.48
C LEU A 7 3.94 -47.43 -54.47
N SER A 8 3.44 -46.37 -55.14
CA SER A 8 3.55 -44.88 -55.10
C SER A 8 2.47 -44.22 -56.02
N HIS A 9 2.39 -42.87 -56.08
CA HIS A 9 1.58 -42.02 -57.01
C HIS A 9 0.05 -41.90 -56.71
N LEU A 10 -0.72 -40.87 -57.14
CA LEU A 10 -0.54 -39.64 -57.95
C LEU A 10 -1.60 -38.60 -57.43
N GLN A 11 -1.42 -37.27 -57.32
CA GLN A 11 -1.46 -36.25 -58.39
C GLN A 11 -1.21 -34.79 -57.91
N ARG A 12 -0.55 -34.02 -58.79
CA ARG A 12 -0.76 -32.60 -59.19
C ARG A 12 -0.89 -31.46 -58.16
N SER A 13 0.07 -30.53 -58.28
CA SER A 13 0.07 -29.15 -57.79
C SER A 13 -0.90 -28.21 -58.54
N LEU A 14 -1.38 -27.16 -57.86
CA LEU A 14 -1.85 -25.92 -58.46
C LEU A 14 -1.36 -24.71 -57.64
N GLN A 15 -0.63 -23.78 -58.27
CA GLN A 15 -0.31 -22.48 -57.69
C GLN A 15 -1.45 -21.49 -57.93
N ARG A 16 -1.80 -20.66 -56.94
CA ARG A 16 -2.36 -19.32 -57.17
C ARG A 16 -1.80 -18.33 -56.15
N GLN A 17 -1.44 -17.14 -56.61
CA GLN A 17 -0.99 -16.02 -55.79
C GLN A 17 -2.21 -15.28 -55.22
N SER A 18 -2.13 -14.78 -53.98
CA SER A 18 -3.06 -13.77 -53.47
C SER A 18 -2.42 -12.87 -52.42
N HIS A 19 -1.71 -11.85 -52.90
CA HIS A 19 -1.59 -10.49 -52.32
C HIS A 19 -1.40 -10.33 -50.80
N ASN A 20 -0.26 -9.74 -50.43
CA ASN A 20 -0.10 -9.04 -49.16
C ASN A 20 -1.26 -8.06 -48.93
N ARG A 21 -1.88 -8.11 -47.76
CA ARG A 21 -2.58 -6.97 -47.16
C ARG A 21 -2.03 -6.75 -45.76
N PHE A 22 -1.30 -5.65 -45.58
CA PHE A 22 -1.07 -5.09 -44.25
C PHE A 22 -2.42 -4.64 -43.69
N THR A 23 -3.00 -5.42 -42.78
CA THR A 23 -4.07 -4.94 -41.91
C THR A 23 -3.44 -4.09 -40.82
N THR A 24 -3.33 -2.79 -41.07
CA THR A 24 -2.99 -1.80 -40.05
C THR A 24 -3.92 -1.98 -38.87
N ILE A 25 -3.38 -2.34 -37.70
CA ILE A 25 -4.18 -2.40 -36.47
C ILE A 25 -4.56 -0.95 -36.13
N SER A 26 -5.81 -0.61 -36.44
CA SER A 26 -6.37 0.69 -36.08
C SER A 26 -6.47 0.75 -34.57
N THR A 27 -5.68 1.65 -33.95
CA THR A 27 -5.84 1.97 -32.52
C THR A 27 -7.19 2.64 -32.33
N GLN A 28 -8.21 1.88 -31.94
CA GLN A 28 -9.45 2.44 -31.42
C GLN A 28 -9.10 3.25 -30.18
N ARG A 29 -9.12 4.58 -30.31
CA ARG A 29 -9.00 5.49 -29.18
C ARG A 29 -10.36 5.51 -28.49
N ASP A 30 -10.42 5.00 -27.27
CA ASP A 30 -11.59 5.10 -26.39
C ASP A 30 -11.80 6.55 -25.92
N ASN A 31 -12.20 7.41 -26.86
CA ASN A 31 -12.41 8.85 -26.71
C ASN A 31 -13.70 9.19 -25.93
N HIS A 32 -14.03 8.42 -24.91
CA HIS A 32 -15.05 8.81 -23.95
C HIS A 32 -14.46 9.88 -23.01
N PRO A 33 -15.11 11.03 -22.79
CA PRO A 33 -14.51 12.14 -22.01
C PRO A 33 -14.20 11.76 -20.56
N LEU A 34 -15.01 10.89 -19.94
CA LEU A 34 -14.72 10.30 -18.63
C LEU A 34 -13.40 9.50 -18.62
N ASN A 35 -13.13 8.75 -19.68
CA ASN A 35 -11.94 7.91 -19.80
C ASN A 35 -10.67 8.79 -19.91
N HIS A 36 -10.75 9.91 -20.63
CA HIS A 36 -9.67 10.93 -20.65
C HIS A 36 -9.38 11.49 -19.25
N HIS A 37 -10.40 11.75 -18.43
CA HIS A 37 -10.19 12.25 -17.06
C HIS A 37 -9.48 11.22 -16.17
N PHE A 38 -9.88 9.95 -16.22
CA PHE A 38 -9.20 8.88 -15.47
C PHE A 38 -7.78 8.58 -15.97
N GLN A 39 -7.48 8.89 -17.25
CA GLN A 39 -6.11 8.79 -17.77
C GLN A 39 -5.17 9.88 -17.23
N GLN A 40 -5.70 10.99 -16.73
CA GLN A 40 -4.90 12.09 -16.16
C GLN A 40 -4.58 11.92 -14.66
N GLU A 41 -5.32 11.09 -13.93
CA GLU A 41 -5.06 10.82 -12.48
C GLU A 41 -3.81 9.95 -12.24
N VAL A 42 -3.40 9.16 -13.25
CA VAL A 42 -2.12 8.43 -13.27
C VAL A 42 -1.49 8.61 -14.65
N LEU A 43 -0.42 9.40 -14.74
CA LEU A 43 0.32 9.59 -15.98
C LEU A 43 1.30 8.43 -16.21
N VAL A 44 1.77 8.27 -17.45
CA VAL A 44 2.77 7.27 -17.83
C VAL A 44 3.94 7.96 -18.55
N GLU A 45 5.14 7.82 -18.00
CA GLU A 45 6.39 8.17 -18.69
C GLU A 45 7.04 6.89 -19.24
N GLY A 46 7.60 6.96 -20.44
CA GLY A 46 8.30 5.84 -21.08
C GLY A 46 9.74 6.19 -21.41
N ARG A 47 10.68 5.40 -20.88
CA ARG A 47 12.10 5.40 -21.25
C ARG A 47 12.43 4.16 -22.08
N ALA A 48 13.69 3.96 -22.43
CA ALA A 48 14.10 2.91 -23.38
C ALA A 48 13.71 1.49 -22.90
N PHE A 49 13.94 1.17 -21.63
CA PHE A 49 13.65 -0.16 -21.04
C PHE A 49 12.78 -0.12 -19.77
N SER A 50 12.18 1.03 -19.44
CA SER A 50 11.38 1.19 -18.22
C SER A 50 10.14 2.07 -18.40
N ARG A 51 9.15 1.90 -17.51
CA ARG A 51 7.93 2.72 -17.46
C ARG A 51 7.73 3.28 -16.07
N ALA A 52 7.38 4.55 -15.97
CA ALA A 52 6.99 5.17 -14.70
C ALA A 52 5.49 5.43 -14.66
N ALA A 53 4.81 4.95 -13.61
CA ALA A 53 3.48 5.40 -13.24
C ALA A 53 3.62 6.63 -12.32
N ILE A 54 2.98 7.74 -12.70
CA ILE A 54 3.05 9.00 -11.94
C ILE A 54 1.66 9.31 -11.38
N LEU A 55 1.50 9.20 -10.06
CA LEU A 55 0.26 9.53 -9.36
C LEU A 55 0.04 11.04 -9.45
N ASN A 56 -1.08 11.48 -10.01
CA ASN A 56 -1.23 12.85 -10.51
C ASN A 56 -2.59 13.46 -10.10
N ARG A 57 -2.80 13.57 -8.79
CA ARG A 57 -3.85 14.37 -8.13
C ARG A 57 -3.20 15.25 -7.05
N PRO A 58 -2.27 16.17 -7.39
CA PRO A 58 -1.41 16.86 -6.42
C PRO A 58 -2.19 17.71 -5.40
N ASP A 59 -3.33 18.29 -5.80
CA ASP A 59 -4.21 19.07 -4.92
C ASP A 59 -4.86 18.19 -3.84
N ASN A 60 -5.09 16.91 -4.14
CA ASN A 60 -5.57 15.87 -3.24
C ASN A 60 -4.43 15.03 -2.64
N LEU A 61 -3.18 15.52 -2.66
CA LEU A 61 -2.00 14.79 -2.17
C LEU A 61 -1.81 13.39 -2.77
N ASN A 62 -2.23 13.22 -4.03
CA ASN A 62 -2.22 11.95 -4.75
C ASN A 62 -2.98 10.81 -4.04
N ALA A 63 -3.98 11.13 -3.21
CA ALA A 63 -4.83 10.14 -2.55
C ALA A 63 -5.48 9.21 -3.59
N ILE A 64 -5.42 7.90 -3.33
CA ILE A 64 -5.77 6.87 -4.31
C ILE A 64 -7.28 6.62 -4.37
N THR A 65 -7.81 6.56 -5.60
CA THR A 65 -9.20 6.29 -5.94
C THR A 65 -9.35 4.94 -6.64
N THR A 66 -10.58 4.43 -6.79
CA THR A 66 -10.86 3.19 -7.55
C THR A 66 -10.40 3.29 -9.01
N SER A 67 -10.53 4.47 -9.63
CA SER A 67 -10.03 4.73 -10.99
C SER A 67 -8.51 4.65 -11.08
N MET A 68 -7.79 5.24 -10.12
CA MET A 68 -6.33 5.14 -10.03
C MET A 68 -5.87 3.70 -9.79
N ALA A 69 -6.42 3.01 -8.79
CA ALA A 69 -6.05 1.63 -8.46
C ALA A 69 -6.30 0.68 -9.66
N ALA A 70 -7.47 0.76 -10.29
CA ALA A 70 -7.79 -0.06 -11.46
C ALA A 70 -6.88 0.27 -12.67
N ARG A 71 -6.47 1.53 -12.83
CA ARG A 71 -5.53 1.95 -13.88
C ARG A 71 -4.11 1.45 -13.60
N LEU A 72 -3.63 1.55 -12.35
CA LEU A 72 -2.33 1.03 -11.93
C LEU A 72 -2.23 -0.48 -12.14
N HIS A 73 -3.26 -1.24 -11.75
CA HIS A 73 -3.34 -2.69 -11.94
C HIS A 73 -3.13 -3.08 -13.41
N ARG A 74 -3.95 -2.54 -14.32
CA ARG A 74 -3.86 -2.81 -15.77
C ARG A 74 -2.52 -2.36 -16.39
N LEU A 75 -1.91 -1.31 -15.87
CA LEU A 75 -0.58 -0.87 -16.32
C LEU A 75 0.49 -1.86 -15.88
N TYR A 76 0.50 -2.28 -14.62
CA TYR A 76 1.49 -3.21 -14.08
C TYR A 76 1.38 -4.59 -14.75
N GLU A 77 0.18 -5.16 -14.91
CA GLU A 77 -0.04 -6.40 -15.69
C GLU A 77 0.51 -6.26 -17.11
N SER A 78 0.14 -5.20 -17.83
CA SER A 78 0.58 -4.96 -19.21
C SER A 78 2.09 -4.65 -19.34
N TRP A 79 2.77 -4.27 -18.26
CA TRP A 79 4.22 -4.06 -18.22
C TRP A 79 4.98 -5.31 -17.81
N GLU A 80 4.34 -6.24 -17.09
CA GLU A 80 4.92 -7.52 -16.66
C GLU A 80 5.12 -8.46 -17.87
N ASP A 81 4.08 -8.63 -18.70
CA ASP A 81 4.16 -9.45 -19.93
C ASP A 81 5.08 -8.88 -21.03
N ASN A 82 5.48 -7.61 -20.93
CA ASN A 82 6.16 -6.91 -22.00
C ASN A 82 7.69 -7.02 -21.92
N SER A 83 8.31 -7.81 -22.80
CA SER A 83 9.77 -8.02 -22.84
C SER A 83 10.61 -6.78 -23.22
N GLN A 84 9.98 -5.65 -23.58
CA GLN A 84 10.67 -4.37 -23.83
C GLN A 84 10.69 -3.47 -22.59
N ILE A 85 10.27 -3.99 -21.44
CA ILE A 85 10.27 -3.32 -20.14
C ILE A 85 10.98 -4.25 -19.16
N GLY A 86 12.17 -3.89 -18.71
CA GLY A 86 12.91 -4.64 -17.70
C GLY A 86 12.46 -4.33 -16.28
N PHE A 87 12.12 -3.07 -15.99
CA PHE A 87 11.67 -2.63 -14.67
C PHE A 87 10.64 -1.50 -14.75
N VAL A 88 9.93 -1.28 -13.64
CA VAL A 88 8.90 -0.23 -13.50
C VAL A 88 9.26 0.74 -12.39
N THR A 89 8.65 1.93 -12.43
CA THR A 89 8.86 2.98 -11.43
C THR A 89 7.52 3.56 -10.99
N MET A 90 7.39 3.98 -9.73
CA MET A 90 6.25 4.74 -9.24
C MET A 90 6.69 6.01 -8.51
N LYS A 91 6.05 7.14 -8.80
CA LYS A 91 6.28 8.43 -8.12
C LYS A 91 4.99 9.26 -8.05
N GLY A 92 4.97 10.28 -7.19
CA GLY A 92 3.86 11.23 -7.10
C GLY A 92 4.20 12.60 -7.72
N SER A 93 3.19 13.27 -8.27
CA SER A 93 3.27 14.68 -8.67
C SER A 93 3.15 15.61 -7.47
N GLY A 94 3.96 16.67 -7.43
CA GLY A 94 3.81 17.76 -6.45
C GLY A 94 4.55 17.52 -5.13
N ARG A 95 3.81 17.49 -4.01
CA ARG A 95 4.37 17.52 -2.63
C ARG A 95 4.16 16.23 -1.82
N ALA A 96 3.75 15.16 -2.47
CA ALA A 96 3.47 13.87 -1.85
C ALA A 96 3.66 12.74 -2.85
N PHE A 97 4.09 11.58 -2.36
CA PHE A 97 3.97 10.34 -3.12
C PHE A 97 2.50 9.94 -3.19
N CYS A 98 1.90 9.63 -2.03
CA CYS A 98 0.49 9.31 -1.87
C CYS A 98 0.08 9.44 -0.38
N ALA A 99 -0.93 10.25 -0.08
CA ALA A 99 -1.43 10.46 1.29
C ALA A 99 -2.51 9.45 1.75
N GLY A 100 -2.64 8.29 1.10
CA GLY A 100 -3.59 7.23 1.46
C GLY A 100 -4.80 7.14 0.55
N ALA A 101 -5.85 6.46 1.00
CA ALA A 101 -7.10 6.33 0.28
C ALA A 101 -7.85 7.68 0.19
N ASP A 102 -8.65 7.90 -0.87
CA ASP A 102 -9.58 9.03 -0.95
C ASP A 102 -10.80 8.78 -0.03
N MET A 103 -10.54 8.80 1.29
CA MET A 103 -11.54 8.51 2.33
C MET A 103 -12.70 9.50 2.34
N VAL A 104 -12.53 10.72 1.80
CA VAL A 104 -13.63 11.67 1.60
C VAL A 104 -14.62 11.16 0.55
N THR A 105 -14.14 10.49 -0.49
CA THR A 105 -14.98 9.84 -1.50
C THR A 105 -15.65 8.58 -0.94
N ILE A 106 -14.94 7.76 -0.17
CA ILE A 106 -15.53 6.61 0.55
C ILE A 106 -16.64 7.06 1.50
N TYR A 107 -16.40 8.11 2.31
CA TYR A 107 -17.43 8.66 3.20
C TYR A 107 -18.68 9.09 2.46
N ARG A 108 -18.57 9.78 1.31
CA ARG A 108 -19.73 10.19 0.51
C ARG A 108 -20.54 9.00 0.02
N LEU A 109 -19.86 8.00 -0.55
CA LEU A 109 -20.50 6.75 -1.00
C LEU A 109 -21.23 6.05 0.16
N LEU A 110 -20.65 6.04 1.37
CA LEU A 110 -21.27 5.48 2.58
C LEU A 110 -22.39 6.37 3.19
N GLN A 111 -22.57 7.61 2.77
CA GLN A 111 -23.76 8.43 3.07
C GLN A 111 -24.84 8.26 1.99
N GLU A 112 -24.44 7.96 0.76
CA GLU A 112 -25.32 7.64 -0.38
C GLU A 112 -25.85 6.19 -0.35
N GLY A 113 -25.37 5.35 0.59
CA GLY A 113 -25.73 3.93 0.70
C GLY A 113 -25.09 3.04 -0.37
N ASN A 114 -24.02 3.52 -1.03
CA ASN A 114 -23.34 2.86 -2.13
C ASN A 114 -22.16 2.00 -1.64
N ASP A 115 -22.46 1.06 -0.74
CA ASP A 115 -21.45 0.23 -0.08
C ASP A 115 -20.63 -0.59 -1.07
N GLU A 116 -21.23 -1.07 -2.18
CA GLU A 116 -20.52 -1.87 -3.18
C GLU A 116 -19.42 -1.08 -3.91
N ALA A 117 -19.58 0.22 -4.11
CA ALA A 117 -18.49 1.06 -4.65
C ALA A 117 -17.29 1.12 -3.67
N CYS A 118 -17.55 1.10 -2.37
CA CYS A 118 -16.52 1.04 -1.33
C CYS A 118 -15.87 -0.34 -1.26
N LYS A 119 -16.64 -1.44 -1.32
CA LYS A 119 -16.08 -2.80 -1.40
C LYS A 119 -15.21 -2.98 -2.63
N GLN A 120 -15.64 -2.47 -3.78
CA GLN A 120 -14.88 -2.53 -5.03
C GLN A 120 -13.60 -1.68 -4.97
N PHE A 121 -13.60 -0.56 -4.23
CA PHE A 121 -12.36 0.18 -3.95
C PHE A 121 -11.33 -0.70 -3.24
N PHE A 122 -11.66 -1.25 -2.07
CA PHE A 122 -10.73 -2.10 -1.30
C PHE A 122 -10.30 -3.35 -2.07
N ARG A 123 -11.25 -3.99 -2.79
CA ARG A 123 -10.99 -5.18 -3.63
C ARG A 123 -9.94 -4.89 -4.70
N THR A 124 -10.13 -3.79 -5.44
CA THR A 124 -9.20 -3.34 -6.50
C THR A 124 -7.84 -2.92 -5.92
N LEU A 125 -7.85 -2.22 -4.78
CA LEU A 125 -6.65 -1.73 -4.12
C LEU A 125 -5.78 -2.87 -3.61
N TYR A 126 -6.35 -3.85 -2.91
CA TYR A 126 -5.56 -4.93 -2.28
C TYR A 126 -5.06 -5.94 -3.33
N GLN A 127 -5.81 -6.17 -4.40
CA GLN A 127 -5.31 -6.89 -5.58
C GLN A 127 -4.11 -6.17 -6.22
N PHE A 128 -4.13 -4.83 -6.32
CA PHE A 128 -2.98 -4.06 -6.81
C PHE A 128 -1.78 -4.09 -5.84
N ILE A 129 -2.02 -4.04 -4.53
CA ILE A 129 -0.95 -4.12 -3.52
C ILE A 129 -0.27 -5.49 -3.55
N TYR A 130 -1.05 -6.57 -3.69
CA TYR A 130 -0.52 -7.91 -3.90
C TYR A 130 0.29 -7.99 -5.21
N LEU A 131 -0.21 -7.43 -6.31
CA LEU A 131 0.51 -7.33 -7.58
C LEU A 131 1.86 -6.59 -7.44
N VAL A 132 1.95 -5.54 -6.63
CA VAL A 132 3.22 -4.84 -6.34
C VAL A 132 4.17 -5.71 -5.48
N GLY A 133 3.62 -6.41 -4.48
CA GLY A 133 4.39 -7.28 -3.58
C GLY A 133 4.93 -8.56 -4.20
N THR A 134 4.31 -9.04 -5.27
CA THR A 134 4.68 -10.27 -5.98
C THR A 134 5.06 -10.03 -7.46
N TYR A 135 5.45 -8.80 -7.81
CA TYR A 135 5.64 -8.38 -9.20
C TYR A 135 6.86 -9.09 -9.84
N LEU A 136 6.73 -9.72 -11.00
CA LEU A 136 7.81 -10.54 -11.57
C LEU A 136 9.02 -9.76 -12.12
N LYS A 137 9.04 -8.43 -11.92
CA LYS A 137 10.12 -7.52 -12.35
C LYS A 137 10.51 -6.57 -11.22
N PRO A 138 11.73 -5.99 -11.26
CA PRO A 138 12.08 -4.90 -10.37
C PRO A 138 11.08 -3.75 -10.47
N ASN A 139 10.66 -3.26 -9.31
CA ASN A 139 9.84 -2.06 -9.19
C ASN A 139 10.54 -1.07 -8.23
N VAL A 140 10.57 0.20 -8.62
CA VAL A 140 11.28 1.28 -7.92
C VAL A 140 10.29 2.38 -7.53
N THR A 141 10.01 2.55 -6.25
CA THR A 141 9.06 3.56 -5.78
C THR A 141 9.77 4.71 -5.07
N VAL A 142 9.52 5.94 -5.52
CA VAL A 142 10.14 7.17 -5.00
C VAL A 142 9.18 7.85 -4.02
N LEU A 143 9.55 7.83 -2.74
CA LEU A 143 8.72 8.25 -1.60
C LEU A 143 8.86 9.76 -1.29
N ASP A 144 8.96 10.62 -2.30
CA ASP A 144 9.18 12.04 -2.08
C ASP A 144 7.93 12.73 -1.50
N GLY A 145 8.01 13.20 -0.26
CA GLY A 145 6.89 13.80 0.46
C GLY A 145 6.03 12.80 1.23
N ILE A 146 4.76 13.12 1.40
CA ILE A 146 3.81 12.34 2.21
C ILE A 146 3.58 10.93 1.60
N THR A 147 3.72 9.90 2.44
CA THR A 147 3.48 8.48 2.14
C THR A 147 2.69 7.88 3.30
N MET A 148 1.35 7.76 3.21
CA MET A 148 0.52 7.35 4.35
C MET A 148 -0.55 6.32 3.97
N GLY A 149 -0.92 5.43 4.88
CA GLY A 149 -1.99 4.42 4.70
C GLY A 149 -1.82 3.60 3.43
N ALA A 150 -2.87 3.55 2.58
CA ALA A 150 -2.80 2.94 1.24
C ALA A 150 -1.62 3.44 0.35
N GLY A 151 -1.09 4.64 0.61
CA GLY A 151 0.12 5.16 -0.04
C GLY A 151 1.40 4.48 0.42
N ALA A 152 1.46 3.99 1.66
CA ALA A 152 2.48 3.04 2.07
C ALA A 152 2.22 1.66 1.45
N GLY A 153 0.96 1.20 1.41
CA GLY A 153 0.59 -0.10 0.85
C GLY A 153 0.98 -0.31 -0.62
N ILE A 154 0.82 0.69 -1.49
CA ILE A 154 1.24 0.61 -2.90
C ILE A 154 2.77 0.73 -3.12
N ALA A 155 3.57 0.75 -2.06
CA ALA A 155 5.00 1.05 -2.12
C ALA A 155 5.88 0.15 -1.24
N VAL A 156 5.52 -0.07 0.03
CA VAL A 156 6.30 -0.85 1.00
C VAL A 156 6.51 -2.29 0.53
N PRO A 157 5.49 -3.02 0.03
CA PRO A 157 5.64 -4.40 -0.45
C PRO A 157 6.57 -4.61 -1.65
N GLY A 158 6.96 -3.55 -2.37
CA GLY A 158 7.70 -3.63 -3.63
C GLY A 158 9.13 -4.17 -3.52
N MET A 159 9.94 -3.97 -4.57
CA MET A 159 11.36 -4.34 -4.55
C MET A 159 12.24 -3.20 -3.98
N PHE A 160 12.23 -2.04 -4.64
CA PHE A 160 13.06 -0.88 -4.24
C PHE A 160 12.21 0.31 -3.83
N ARG A 161 12.63 0.94 -2.73
CA ARG A 161 12.00 2.10 -2.10
C ARG A 161 13.06 3.16 -1.84
N VAL A 162 12.92 4.30 -2.49
CA VAL A 162 13.84 5.45 -2.39
C VAL A 162 13.17 6.53 -1.56
N ALA A 163 13.63 6.70 -0.32
CA ALA A 163 13.19 7.74 0.59
C ALA A 163 14.06 9.01 0.47
N THR A 164 13.52 10.14 0.93
CA THR A 164 14.13 11.47 0.80
C THR A 164 14.03 12.27 2.09
N ASP A 165 14.74 13.40 2.17
CA ASP A 165 14.61 14.40 3.24
C ASP A 165 13.19 14.98 3.38
N LYS A 166 12.33 14.78 2.38
CA LYS A 166 10.91 15.18 2.41
C LYS A 166 9.96 14.03 2.77
N THR A 167 10.41 12.78 2.81
CA THR A 167 9.51 11.65 3.10
C THR A 167 8.91 11.80 4.49
N VAL A 168 7.58 11.79 4.55
CA VAL A 168 6.82 11.74 5.81
C VAL A 168 5.89 10.53 5.76
N PHE A 169 6.28 9.49 6.47
CA PHE A 169 5.56 8.23 6.57
C PHE A 169 4.67 8.20 7.81
N ALA A 170 3.48 7.61 7.73
CA ALA A 170 2.66 7.22 8.89
C ALA A 170 1.54 6.25 8.52
N ASN A 171 1.03 5.52 9.51
CA ASN A 171 -0.23 4.78 9.46
C ASN A 171 -1.25 5.38 10.46
N PRO A 172 -1.91 6.52 10.13
CA PRO A 172 -2.81 7.25 11.03
C PRO A 172 -4.26 6.72 11.04
N GLU A 173 -4.49 5.47 10.62
CA GLU A 173 -5.83 4.93 10.38
C GLU A 173 -6.69 4.85 11.65
N VAL A 174 -6.09 4.55 12.81
CA VAL A 174 -6.81 4.48 14.10
C VAL A 174 -7.36 5.83 14.56
N GLN A 175 -6.75 6.94 14.10
CA GLN A 175 -7.23 8.30 14.38
C GLN A 175 -8.45 8.70 13.52
N ILE A 176 -8.81 7.93 12.48
CA ILE A 176 -10.02 8.13 11.67
C ILE A 176 -11.08 7.02 11.84
N GLY A 177 -10.98 6.19 12.89
CA GLY A 177 -11.94 5.10 13.12
C GLY A 177 -11.75 3.90 12.19
N PHE A 178 -10.52 3.68 11.72
CA PHE A 178 -10.14 2.58 10.83
C PHE A 178 -8.96 1.79 11.42
N HIS A 179 -8.50 0.76 10.72
CA HIS A 179 -7.32 -0.04 11.09
C HIS A 179 -6.19 0.20 10.07
N PRO A 180 -4.90 0.12 10.45
CA PRO A 180 -3.78 0.14 9.50
C PRO A 180 -3.92 -1.02 8.52
N ASP A 181 -4.25 -0.68 7.28
CA ASP A 181 -4.64 -1.60 6.23
C ASP A 181 -3.60 -1.66 5.09
N SER A 182 -4.00 -2.16 3.92
CA SER A 182 -3.21 -2.07 2.70
C SER A 182 -1.82 -2.73 2.84
N GLY A 183 -1.73 -3.81 3.60
CA GLY A 183 -0.51 -4.57 3.90
C GLY A 183 0.22 -4.11 5.17
N ALA A 184 -0.30 -3.15 5.93
CA ALA A 184 0.36 -2.66 7.15
C ALA A 184 0.53 -3.76 8.22
N SER A 185 -0.41 -4.70 8.34
CA SER A 185 -0.25 -5.85 9.25
C SER A 185 0.89 -6.79 8.84
N PHE A 186 1.27 -6.81 7.56
CA PHE A 186 2.44 -7.53 7.07
C PHE A 186 3.74 -6.75 7.34
N TYR A 187 3.83 -5.48 6.92
CA TYR A 187 5.11 -4.76 6.95
C TYR A 187 5.46 -4.15 8.33
N LEU A 188 4.48 -3.75 9.15
CA LEU A 188 4.77 -3.20 10.49
C LEU A 188 5.17 -4.30 11.48
N SER A 189 4.53 -5.47 11.41
CA SER A 189 4.81 -6.61 12.30
C SER A 189 6.21 -7.22 12.14
N ARG A 190 6.89 -6.90 11.04
CA ARG A 190 8.27 -7.30 10.73
C ARG A 190 9.33 -6.30 11.19
N LEU A 191 8.92 -5.17 11.77
CA LEU A 191 9.85 -4.19 12.33
C LEU A 191 10.49 -4.68 13.64
N PRO A 192 11.64 -4.10 14.05
CA PRO A 192 12.31 -4.48 15.30
C PRO A 192 11.41 -4.35 16.53
N GLY A 193 11.40 -5.39 17.37
CA GLY A 193 10.67 -5.41 18.63
C GLY A 193 9.16 -5.18 18.44
N TYR A 194 8.64 -4.19 19.15
CA TYR A 194 7.24 -3.74 19.14
C TYR A 194 7.08 -2.36 18.46
N LEU A 195 8.04 -1.96 17.61
CA LEU A 195 7.97 -0.73 16.82
C LEU A 195 6.73 -0.72 15.90
N GLY A 196 6.35 -1.87 15.35
CA GLY A 196 5.15 -2.01 14.50
C GLY A 196 3.86 -1.64 15.22
N GLU A 197 3.67 -2.22 16.40
CA GLU A 197 2.53 -1.97 17.29
C GLU A 197 2.51 -0.51 17.75
N PHE A 198 3.66 0.08 18.10
CA PHE A 198 3.76 1.51 18.42
C PHE A 198 3.35 2.41 17.25
N LEU A 199 3.85 2.17 16.03
CA LEU A 199 3.49 2.96 14.85
C LEU A 199 2.01 2.84 14.51
N ALA A 200 1.47 1.61 14.53
CA ALA A 200 0.07 1.30 14.23
C ALA A 200 -0.92 1.96 15.20
N LEU A 201 -0.63 1.92 16.52
CA LEU A 201 -1.54 2.44 17.54
C LEU A 201 -1.40 3.95 17.76
N THR A 202 -0.22 4.53 17.54
CA THR A 202 0.03 5.96 17.79
C THR A 202 -0.03 6.84 16.54
N GLY A 203 -0.03 6.26 15.33
CA GLY A 203 0.03 7.02 14.07
C GLY A 203 1.29 7.89 13.98
N GLU A 204 2.40 7.46 14.62
CA GLU A 204 3.63 8.24 14.65
C GLU A 204 4.27 8.38 13.27
N ARG A 205 4.90 9.53 13.05
CA ARG A 205 5.56 9.87 11.80
C ARG A 205 7.01 9.45 11.81
N LEU A 206 7.44 8.85 10.70
CA LEU A 206 8.85 8.59 10.42
C LEU A 206 9.32 9.42 9.22
N SER A 207 10.53 9.96 9.32
CA SER A 207 11.25 10.59 8.22
C SER A 207 11.85 9.56 7.25
N GLY A 208 12.28 10.01 6.07
CA GLY A 208 12.94 9.13 5.09
C GLY A 208 14.24 8.49 5.59
N ALA A 209 14.95 9.15 6.51
CA ALA A 209 16.14 8.60 7.16
C ALA A 209 15.76 7.45 8.13
N GLU A 210 14.71 7.64 8.92
CA GLU A 210 14.19 6.61 9.83
C GLU A 210 13.62 5.41 9.06
N LEU A 211 12.99 5.64 7.90
CA LEU A 211 12.47 4.58 7.03
C LEU A 211 13.56 3.61 6.58
N VAL A 212 14.75 4.10 6.21
CA VAL A 212 15.88 3.20 5.87
C VAL A 212 16.46 2.56 7.12
N ALA A 213 16.57 3.30 8.23
CA ALA A 213 17.11 2.77 9.48
C ALA A 213 16.24 1.66 10.14
N CYS A 214 14.93 1.62 9.87
CA CYS A 214 14.04 0.53 10.30
C CYS A 214 13.69 -0.50 9.20
N GLY A 215 14.22 -0.35 7.98
CA GLY A 215 14.02 -1.30 6.86
C GLY A 215 12.78 -1.06 5.98
N LEU A 216 11.91 -0.11 6.32
CA LEU A 216 10.75 0.26 5.50
C LEU A 216 11.14 0.84 4.12
N ALA A 217 12.32 1.44 3.99
CA ALA A 217 12.88 1.87 2.70
C ALA A 217 14.27 1.25 2.45
N THR A 218 14.61 1.05 1.16
CA THR A 218 15.87 0.39 0.75
C THR A 218 17.02 1.37 0.56
N HIS A 219 16.71 2.62 0.17
CA HIS A 219 17.69 3.62 -0.24
C HIS A 219 17.23 4.99 0.26
N PHE A 220 18.18 5.86 0.61
CA PHE A 220 17.93 7.26 0.96
C PHE A 220 18.72 8.18 0.02
N SER A 221 18.10 9.26 -0.45
CA SER A 221 18.74 10.30 -1.26
C SER A 221 18.11 11.65 -0.96
N LEU A 222 18.92 12.70 -0.85
CA LEU A 222 18.41 14.07 -0.82
C LEU A 222 17.57 14.36 -2.07
N ASN A 223 16.45 15.06 -1.90
CA ASN A 223 15.50 15.44 -2.94
C ASN A 223 16.19 16.16 -4.12
N ALA A 224 17.18 16.99 -3.83
CA ALA A 224 17.96 17.73 -4.82
C ALA A 224 18.70 16.83 -5.83
N LYS A 225 18.95 15.55 -5.50
CA LYS A 225 19.57 14.57 -6.39
C LYS A 225 18.58 13.71 -7.18
N LEU A 226 17.27 13.75 -6.89
CA LEU A 226 16.28 12.85 -7.52
C LEU A 226 16.33 12.91 -9.05
N ALA A 227 16.48 14.10 -9.63
CA ALA A 227 16.60 14.27 -11.08
C ALA A 227 17.78 13.51 -11.69
N TRP A 228 18.88 13.32 -10.94
CA TRP A 228 20.03 12.51 -11.37
C TRP A 228 19.75 11.01 -11.22
N ILE A 229 19.02 10.59 -10.18
CA ILE A 229 18.54 9.21 -10.03
C ILE A 229 17.59 8.85 -11.17
N GLU A 230 16.58 9.68 -11.45
CA GLU A 230 15.60 9.46 -12.51
C GLU A 230 16.24 9.37 -13.90
N GLU A 231 17.20 10.24 -14.20
CA GLU A 231 17.93 10.19 -15.46
C GLU A 231 18.88 8.97 -15.52
N ARG A 232 19.55 8.62 -14.41
CA ARG A 232 20.40 7.42 -14.32
C ARG A 232 19.59 6.16 -14.59
N ILE A 233 18.46 5.95 -13.90
CA ILE A 233 17.61 4.76 -14.13
C ILE A 233 16.96 4.82 -15.51
N GLY A 234 16.57 6.01 -16.01
CA GLY A 234 16.01 6.20 -17.34
C GLY A 234 16.95 5.81 -18.50
N GLN A 235 18.24 5.65 -18.24
CA GLN A 235 19.26 5.18 -19.18
C GLN A 235 19.60 3.68 -19.04
N LEU A 236 19.08 2.98 -18.02
CA LEU A 236 19.39 1.57 -17.81
C LEU A 236 18.64 0.67 -18.81
N MET A 237 19.38 -0.30 -19.35
CA MET A 237 18.89 -1.34 -20.26
C MET A 237 19.05 -2.73 -19.61
N THR A 238 18.48 -2.90 -18.41
CA THR A 238 18.58 -4.12 -17.60
C THR A 238 17.28 -4.41 -16.84
N ASP A 239 17.04 -5.69 -16.57
CA ASP A 239 16.05 -6.24 -15.64
C ASP A 239 16.69 -6.82 -14.35
N ASP A 240 18.02 -6.76 -14.24
CA ASP A 240 18.80 -7.22 -13.08
C ASP A 240 18.57 -6.30 -11.83
N PRO A 241 18.03 -6.85 -10.72
CA PRO A 241 17.89 -6.12 -9.45
C PRO A 241 19.21 -5.54 -8.91
N SER A 242 20.34 -6.25 -9.05
CA SER A 242 21.62 -5.82 -8.50
C SER A 242 22.14 -4.56 -9.19
N ILE A 243 22.06 -4.49 -10.53
CA ILE A 243 22.49 -3.31 -11.29
C ILE A 243 21.59 -2.09 -11.00
N LEU A 244 20.30 -2.32 -10.74
CA LEU A 244 19.38 -1.29 -10.26
C LEU A 244 19.76 -0.79 -8.86
N SER A 245 20.00 -1.71 -7.91
CA SER A 245 20.40 -1.35 -6.54
C SER A 245 21.73 -0.58 -6.52
N GLU A 246 22.74 -1.01 -7.28
CA GLU A 246 24.00 -0.28 -7.43
C GLU A 246 23.80 1.13 -8.02
N SER A 247 22.92 1.26 -9.02
CA SER A 247 22.64 2.54 -9.66
C SER A 247 21.82 3.49 -8.78
N LEU A 248 21.00 2.98 -7.85
CA LEU A 248 20.35 3.77 -6.81
C LEU A 248 21.35 4.18 -5.72
N ALA A 249 22.15 3.22 -5.23
CA ALA A 249 23.18 3.45 -4.22
C ALA A 249 24.27 4.45 -4.65
N GLN A 250 24.61 4.50 -5.95
CA GLN A 250 25.56 5.46 -6.53
C GLN A 250 25.24 6.93 -6.19
N TYR A 251 23.96 7.27 -6.06
CA TYR A 251 23.48 8.63 -5.77
C TYR A 251 22.98 8.79 -4.33
N GLY A 252 22.93 7.71 -3.56
CA GLY A 252 22.43 7.71 -2.19
C GLY A 252 23.19 8.65 -1.25
N ASP A 253 22.54 8.98 -0.14
CA ASP A 253 23.12 9.75 0.97
C ASP A 253 23.24 8.90 2.22
N LEU A 254 24.25 9.20 3.04
CA LEU A 254 24.40 8.56 4.35
C LEU A 254 23.22 8.92 5.24
N VAL A 255 22.59 7.88 5.81
CA VAL A 255 21.45 8.02 6.71
C VAL A 255 21.95 8.44 8.09
N TYR A 256 21.47 9.60 8.55
CA TYR A 256 21.65 10.07 9.92
C TYR A 256 20.28 10.20 10.58
N VAL A 257 20.01 9.34 11.56
CA VAL A 257 18.81 9.41 12.40
C VAL A 257 18.98 10.54 13.42
N ASP A 258 17.95 11.38 13.59
CA ASP A 258 18.00 12.46 14.59
C ASP A 258 17.87 11.92 16.02
N LYS A 259 18.54 12.57 16.98
CA LYS A 259 18.56 12.15 18.39
C LYS A 259 17.20 12.11 19.07
N SER A 260 16.20 12.85 18.56
CA SER A 260 14.82 12.84 19.05
C SER A 260 13.97 11.67 18.51
N SER A 261 14.47 10.95 17.50
CA SER A 261 13.81 9.82 16.83
C SER A 261 13.29 8.76 17.79
N VAL A 262 12.19 8.12 17.41
CA VAL A 262 11.66 6.93 18.09
C VAL A 262 12.57 5.70 17.95
N LEU A 263 13.46 5.66 16.95
CA LEU A 263 14.43 4.58 16.79
C LEU A 263 15.53 4.59 17.88
N HIS A 264 15.77 5.73 18.53
CA HIS A 264 16.60 5.81 19.74
C HIS A 264 15.82 5.51 21.04
N LYS A 265 14.57 5.04 20.93
CA LYS A 265 13.65 4.76 22.04
C LYS A 265 13.11 3.32 21.99
N ILE A 266 13.66 2.44 21.15
CA ILE A 266 13.17 1.06 20.94
C ILE A 266 13.08 0.29 22.27
N ASP A 267 14.12 0.29 23.12
CA ASP A 267 14.08 -0.38 24.44
C ASP A 267 12.91 0.08 25.33
N ARG A 268 12.45 1.33 25.16
CA ARG A 268 11.29 1.90 25.87
C ARG A 268 9.98 1.55 25.18
N ILE A 269 9.95 1.54 23.85
CA ILE A 269 8.80 1.06 23.07
C ILE A 269 8.53 -0.40 23.43
N ASP A 270 9.54 -1.26 23.38
CA ASP A 270 9.45 -2.69 23.69
C ASP A 270 8.98 -2.91 25.14
N LYS A 271 9.47 -2.10 26.10
CA LYS A 271 9.00 -2.13 27.49
C LYS A 271 7.48 -1.91 27.60
N TYR A 272 6.90 -0.95 26.87
CA TYR A 272 5.50 -0.55 27.06
C TYR A 272 4.51 -1.18 26.06
N PHE A 273 4.95 -1.59 24.87
CA PHE A 273 4.10 -2.14 23.80
C PHE A 273 4.12 -3.66 23.69
N CYS A 274 4.87 -4.36 24.55
CA CYS A 274 4.90 -5.82 24.59
C CYS A 274 3.65 -6.49 25.17
N HIS A 275 2.81 -5.75 25.92
CA HIS A 275 1.61 -6.29 26.56
C HIS A 275 0.52 -6.69 25.54
N ASP A 276 -0.27 -7.71 25.90
CA ASP A 276 -1.16 -8.40 24.96
C ASP A 276 -2.44 -7.63 24.63
N THR A 277 -2.89 -6.73 25.52
CA THR A 277 -4.06 -5.87 25.32
C THR A 277 -3.71 -4.38 25.25
N VAL A 278 -4.57 -3.59 24.60
CA VAL A 278 -4.40 -2.12 24.53
C VAL A 278 -4.53 -1.50 25.92
N GLU A 279 -5.39 -2.07 26.76
CA GLU A 279 -5.57 -1.70 28.17
C GLU A 279 -4.26 -1.80 28.96
N GLU A 280 -3.56 -2.94 28.89
CA GLU A 280 -2.28 -3.13 29.57
C GLU A 280 -1.17 -2.21 29.03
N ILE A 281 -1.12 -2.00 27.70
CA ILE A 281 -0.21 -1.02 27.08
C ILE A 281 -0.50 0.39 27.64
N VAL A 282 -1.77 0.78 27.70
CA VAL A 282 -2.19 2.08 28.22
C VAL A 282 -1.87 2.23 29.70
N ASP A 283 -2.02 1.20 30.52
CA ASP A 283 -1.69 1.25 31.95
C ASP A 283 -0.17 1.28 32.19
N ALA A 284 0.62 0.49 31.46
CA ALA A 284 2.08 0.54 31.51
C ALA A 284 2.63 1.91 31.07
N LEU A 285 1.98 2.56 30.09
CA LEU A 285 2.30 3.94 29.69
C LEU A 285 1.89 4.96 30.77
N LYS A 286 0.76 4.78 31.48
CA LYS A 286 0.36 5.67 32.60
C LYS A 286 1.41 5.65 33.73
N GLU A 287 1.94 4.48 34.06
CA GLU A 287 3.03 4.35 35.05
C GLU A 287 4.32 5.07 34.61
N GLY A 288 4.56 5.22 33.31
CA GLY A 288 5.69 5.98 32.77
C GLY A 288 5.44 7.48 32.58
N GLU A 289 4.19 7.96 32.56
CA GLU A 289 3.81 9.31 32.10
C GLU A 289 4.53 10.46 32.85
N SER A 290 4.87 10.26 34.13
CA SER A 290 5.58 11.25 34.96
C SER A 290 7.09 11.37 34.71
N HIS A 291 7.70 10.42 34.00
CA HIS A 291 9.15 10.30 33.85
C HIS A 291 9.61 10.07 32.41
N ASP A 292 8.67 9.80 31.48
CA ASP A 292 8.95 9.38 30.12
C ASP A 292 8.09 10.18 29.10
N GLU A 293 8.75 11.02 28.30
CA GLU A 293 8.12 11.84 27.25
C GLU A 293 7.46 11.00 26.13
N LEU A 294 7.96 9.79 25.87
CA LEU A 294 7.33 8.87 24.92
C LEU A 294 6.00 8.35 25.49
N CYS A 295 5.93 8.12 26.81
CA CYS A 295 4.68 7.70 27.46
C CYS A 295 3.59 8.77 27.35
N SER A 296 3.87 10.02 27.72
CA SER A 296 2.88 11.11 27.63
C SER A 296 2.49 11.43 26.17
N THR A 297 3.44 11.35 25.23
CA THR A 297 3.17 11.52 23.79
C THR A 297 2.30 10.39 23.23
N ALA A 298 2.61 9.13 23.56
CA ALA A 298 1.82 7.97 23.14
C ALA A 298 0.42 8.00 23.74
N LEU A 299 0.29 8.23 25.06
CA LEU A 299 -1.00 8.34 25.74
C LEU A 299 -1.90 9.42 25.12
N LYS A 300 -1.35 10.59 24.76
CA LYS A 300 -2.12 11.62 24.05
C LYS A 300 -2.68 11.08 22.73
N LYS A 301 -1.86 10.39 21.94
CA LYS A 301 -2.24 9.86 20.61
C LYS A 301 -3.23 8.71 20.68
N LEU A 302 -3.13 7.86 21.70
CA LEU A 302 -4.10 6.79 21.99
C LEU A 302 -5.46 7.40 22.41
N LYS A 303 -5.46 8.45 23.24
CA LYS A 303 -6.66 9.24 23.60
C LYS A 303 -7.31 9.97 22.41
N GLU A 304 -6.60 10.11 21.28
CA GLU A 304 -7.05 10.75 20.04
C GLU A 304 -7.60 9.75 18.98
N ALA A 305 -7.59 8.45 19.27
CA ALA A 305 -7.98 7.36 18.37
C ALA A 305 -9.27 6.67 18.83
N SER A 306 -9.90 5.88 17.94
CA SER A 306 -11.05 5.05 18.29
C SER A 306 -10.61 3.86 19.16
N PRO A 307 -11.21 3.63 20.34
CA PRO A 307 -10.88 2.49 21.21
C PRO A 307 -11.05 1.13 20.51
N LEU A 308 -12.08 0.99 19.67
CA LEU A 308 -12.31 -0.22 18.87
C LEU A 308 -11.23 -0.39 17.80
N SER A 309 -10.87 0.70 17.11
CA SER A 309 -9.78 0.70 16.12
C SER A 309 -8.44 0.29 16.72
N LEU A 310 -8.13 0.74 17.94
CA LEU A 310 -6.90 0.35 18.63
C LEU A 310 -6.83 -1.16 18.89
N LYS A 311 -7.91 -1.80 19.39
CA LYS A 311 -7.91 -3.25 19.64
C LYS A 311 -7.81 -4.07 18.35
N ILE A 312 -8.57 -3.70 17.31
CA ILE A 312 -8.48 -4.31 15.98
C ILE A 312 -7.04 -4.21 15.44
N SER A 313 -6.41 -3.03 15.57
CA SER A 313 -5.06 -2.80 15.05
C SER A 313 -4.00 -3.63 15.79
N LEU A 314 -4.05 -3.68 17.13
CA LEU A 314 -3.13 -4.49 17.92
C LEU A 314 -3.22 -5.98 17.54
N GLN A 315 -4.44 -6.51 17.37
CA GLN A 315 -4.65 -7.89 16.93
C GLN A 315 -4.12 -8.13 15.50
N SER A 316 -4.49 -7.26 14.55
CA SER A 316 -4.08 -7.40 13.13
C SER A 316 -2.56 -7.43 12.97
N ILE A 317 -1.84 -6.52 13.64
CA ILE A 317 -0.36 -6.46 13.62
C ILE A 317 0.24 -7.73 14.24
N ARG A 318 -0.26 -8.17 15.39
CA ARG A 318 0.27 -9.35 16.12
C ARG A 318 0.08 -10.65 15.35
N GLU A 319 -1.07 -10.86 14.73
CA GLU A 319 -1.32 -12.00 13.86
C GLU A 319 -0.48 -11.95 12.58
N GLY A 320 -0.38 -10.77 11.93
CA GLY A 320 0.38 -10.56 10.69
C GLY A 320 1.89 -10.82 10.81
N ARG A 321 2.42 -10.87 12.04
CA ARG A 321 3.79 -11.28 12.37
C ARG A 321 4.10 -12.72 11.95
N PHE A 322 3.08 -13.57 11.78
CA PHE A 322 3.22 -15.00 11.49
C PHE A 322 2.67 -15.43 10.12
N GLN A 323 2.21 -14.48 9.28
CA GLN A 323 1.49 -14.76 8.03
C GLN A 323 2.16 -14.14 6.80
N PRO A 324 1.98 -14.71 5.60
CA PRO A 324 2.40 -14.12 4.34
C PRO A 324 1.51 -12.94 3.93
N LEU A 325 1.94 -12.20 2.89
CA LEU A 325 1.29 -10.95 2.46
C LEU A 325 -0.17 -11.15 2.01
N ASP A 326 -0.46 -12.25 1.31
CA ASP A 326 -1.80 -12.61 0.86
C ASP A 326 -2.76 -12.91 2.02
N GLU A 327 -2.33 -13.66 3.04
CA GLU A 327 -3.14 -13.90 4.23
C GLU A 327 -3.40 -12.61 5.02
N CYS A 328 -2.38 -11.75 5.15
CA CYS A 328 -2.54 -10.42 5.78
C CYS A 328 -3.54 -9.55 5.02
N LEU A 329 -3.42 -9.43 3.69
CA LEU A 329 -4.35 -8.67 2.85
C LEU A 329 -5.76 -9.27 2.85
N ALA A 330 -5.89 -10.60 2.90
CA ALA A 330 -7.19 -11.27 3.00
C ALA A 330 -7.88 -11.01 4.34
N ARG A 331 -7.15 -11.03 5.47
CA ARG A 331 -7.68 -10.59 6.77
C ARG A 331 -8.10 -9.12 6.73
N GLU A 332 -7.17 -8.25 6.33
CA GLU A 332 -7.41 -6.81 6.26
C GLU A 332 -8.61 -6.48 5.37
N TYR A 333 -8.86 -7.26 4.32
CA TYR A 333 -10.06 -7.12 3.49
C TYR A 333 -11.35 -7.35 4.28
N ARG A 334 -11.42 -8.43 5.07
CA ARG A 334 -12.57 -8.67 5.99
C ARG A 334 -12.72 -7.49 6.94
N THR A 335 -11.65 -7.09 7.61
CA THR A 335 -11.65 -5.99 8.57
C THR A 335 -12.14 -4.68 7.93
N SER A 336 -11.64 -4.32 6.75
CA SER A 336 -12.07 -3.14 5.99
C SER A 336 -13.52 -3.21 5.53
N LEU A 337 -14.00 -4.37 5.06
CA LEU A 337 -15.42 -4.56 4.72
C LEU A 337 -16.32 -4.47 5.95
N ARG A 338 -15.88 -5.00 7.11
CA ARG A 338 -16.59 -4.93 8.38
C ARG A 338 -16.64 -3.49 8.91
N CYS A 339 -15.55 -2.71 8.78
CA CYS A 339 -15.51 -1.27 9.06
C CYS A 339 -16.53 -0.46 8.24
N ILE A 340 -16.61 -0.66 6.91
CA ILE A 340 -17.60 0.08 6.10
C ILE A 340 -19.05 -0.38 6.31
N SER A 341 -19.27 -1.60 6.83
CA SER A 341 -20.61 -2.14 7.07
C SER A 341 -21.39 -1.46 8.21
N LYS A 342 -20.69 -0.75 9.11
CA LYS A 342 -21.22 -0.05 10.30
C LYS A 342 -22.06 -0.92 11.25
N GLN A 343 -21.98 -2.26 11.17
CA GLN A 343 -22.82 -3.18 11.96
C GLN A 343 -22.46 -3.20 13.46
N VAL A 344 -21.22 -2.83 13.83
CA VAL A 344 -20.74 -2.75 15.22
C VAL A 344 -20.46 -1.32 15.67
N SER A 345 -20.00 -0.45 14.76
CA SER A 345 -19.68 0.95 15.03
C SER A 345 -19.63 1.77 13.73
N GLY A 346 -20.04 3.03 13.80
CA GLY A 346 -19.89 4.05 12.77
C GLY A 346 -18.62 4.90 12.88
N ASP A 347 -17.66 4.54 13.75
CA ASP A 347 -16.44 5.31 14.05
C ASP A 347 -15.67 5.74 12.79
N LEU A 348 -15.62 4.89 11.75
CA LEU A 348 -15.01 5.23 10.45
C LEU A 348 -15.63 6.49 9.82
N CYS A 349 -16.97 6.59 9.81
CA CYS A 349 -17.64 7.76 9.27
C CYS A 349 -17.41 9.00 10.13
N GLU A 350 -17.44 8.85 11.46
CA GLU A 350 -17.21 9.97 12.40
C GLU A 350 -15.77 10.47 12.36
N GLY A 351 -14.77 9.58 12.28
CA GLY A 351 -13.36 9.95 12.18
C GLY A 351 -13.03 10.64 10.86
N ILE A 352 -13.58 10.16 9.75
CA ILE A 352 -13.48 10.85 8.45
C ILE A 352 -14.18 12.22 8.50
N ARG A 353 -15.38 12.31 9.10
CA ARG A 353 -16.08 13.59 9.29
C ARG A 353 -15.21 14.57 10.07
N ALA A 354 -14.78 14.18 11.27
CA ALA A 354 -14.04 15.02 12.22
C ALA A 354 -12.67 15.47 11.71
N ARG A 355 -11.92 14.61 10.99
CA ARG A 355 -10.54 14.93 10.56
C ARG A 355 -10.41 15.38 9.10
N LEU A 356 -11.30 14.98 8.19
CA LEU A 356 -11.15 15.23 6.74
C LEU A 356 -12.26 16.09 6.12
N VAL A 357 -13.51 16.00 6.60
CA VAL A 357 -14.65 16.76 6.07
C VAL A 357 -14.80 18.09 6.81
N ASP A 358 -15.24 18.04 8.07
CA ASP A 358 -15.56 19.21 8.90
C ASP A 358 -14.32 19.81 9.57
N LYS A 359 -13.31 18.96 9.85
CA LYS A 359 -11.99 19.33 10.41
C LYS A 359 -12.09 20.00 11.79
N ASP A 360 -13.02 19.51 12.62
CA ASP A 360 -13.15 19.87 14.04
C ASP A 360 -12.15 19.13 14.94
N PHE A 361 -11.51 18.07 14.43
CA PHE A 361 -10.59 17.17 15.15
C PHE A 361 -11.18 16.62 16.47
N SER A 362 -12.51 16.55 16.57
CA SER A 362 -13.26 16.23 17.78
C SER A 362 -14.24 15.06 17.56
N PRO A 363 -13.75 13.88 17.15
CA PRO A 363 -14.60 12.73 16.85
C PRO A 363 -15.32 12.19 18.09
N LYS A 364 -16.55 11.71 17.89
CA LYS A 364 -17.41 11.12 18.93
C LYS A 364 -17.61 9.62 18.68
N TRP A 365 -16.64 8.82 19.12
CA TRP A 365 -16.67 7.36 18.96
C TRP A 365 -17.90 6.72 19.63
N ASP A 366 -18.53 5.75 18.96
CA ASP A 366 -19.65 4.98 19.50
C ASP A 366 -19.24 4.14 20.72
N THR A 367 -17.97 3.72 20.74
CA THR A 367 -17.32 3.12 21.92
C THR A 367 -16.37 4.14 22.53
N PRO A 368 -16.78 4.90 23.57
CA PRO A 368 -16.01 6.05 24.06
C PRO A 368 -14.81 5.68 24.95
N SER A 369 -14.63 4.41 25.31
CA SER A 369 -13.50 3.93 26.12
C SER A 369 -13.13 2.48 25.77
N LEU A 370 -11.93 2.03 26.20
CA LEU A 370 -11.44 0.69 25.90
C LEU A 370 -12.26 -0.40 26.61
N GLU A 371 -12.72 -0.11 27.82
CA GLU A 371 -13.50 -1.03 28.66
C GLU A 371 -14.90 -1.30 28.08
N ALA A 372 -15.41 -0.40 27.23
CA ALA A 372 -16.66 -0.57 26.50
C ALA A 372 -16.53 -1.49 25.27
N VAL A 373 -15.32 -1.75 24.77
CA VAL A 373 -15.07 -2.60 23.60
C VAL A 373 -14.93 -4.06 24.04
N THR A 374 -15.98 -4.86 23.84
CA THR A 374 -15.99 -6.28 24.18
C THR A 374 -15.16 -7.10 23.18
N LYS A 375 -14.78 -8.33 23.55
CA LYS A 375 -14.10 -9.26 22.63
C LYS A 375 -14.95 -9.57 21.39
N ASP A 376 -16.26 -9.80 21.56
CA ASP A 376 -17.17 -10.11 20.45
C ASP A 376 -17.22 -8.98 19.41
N MET A 377 -17.11 -7.71 19.85
CA MET A 377 -17.04 -6.56 18.96
C MET A 377 -15.77 -6.54 18.12
N VAL A 378 -14.64 -7.05 18.63
CA VAL A 378 -13.37 -7.15 17.89
C VAL A 378 -13.38 -8.38 16.98
N ASP A 379 -13.77 -9.55 17.50
CA ASP A 379 -13.80 -10.82 16.75
C ASP A 379 -14.70 -10.74 15.50
N PHE A 380 -15.78 -9.94 15.55
CA PHE A 380 -16.64 -9.65 14.40
C PHE A 380 -15.89 -9.11 13.17
N TYR A 381 -14.81 -8.33 13.35
CA TYR A 381 -14.04 -7.76 12.24
C TYR A 381 -13.12 -8.79 11.56
N PHE A 382 -12.75 -9.84 12.29
CA PHE A 382 -11.90 -10.92 11.80
C PHE A 382 -12.69 -12.15 11.32
N ALA A 383 -13.96 -12.25 11.73
CA ALA A 383 -14.88 -13.30 11.31
C ALA A 383 -15.06 -13.36 9.78
N PRO A 384 -15.17 -14.57 9.18
CA PRO A 384 -15.41 -14.76 7.75
C PRO A 384 -16.55 -13.92 7.19
N LEU A 385 -16.46 -13.53 5.92
CA LEU A 385 -17.55 -12.81 5.25
C LEU A 385 -18.77 -13.74 5.03
N PRO A 386 -20.01 -13.20 4.96
CA PRO A 386 -21.19 -14.02 4.65
C PRO A 386 -21.12 -14.62 3.25
N ASP A 387 -21.75 -15.78 3.01
CA ASP A 387 -21.68 -16.56 1.75
C ASP A 387 -21.96 -15.78 0.45
N TYR A 388 -22.65 -14.64 0.51
CA TYR A 388 -22.96 -13.77 -0.62
C TYR A 388 -21.89 -12.70 -0.92
N GLU A 389 -20.93 -12.49 -0.01
CA GLU A 389 -19.87 -11.50 -0.11
C GLU A 389 -18.52 -12.20 -0.38
N PRO A 390 -17.91 -12.01 -1.56
CA PRO A 390 -16.71 -12.74 -1.92
C PRO A 390 -15.49 -12.29 -1.12
N GLU A 391 -14.80 -13.25 -0.52
CA GLU A 391 -13.45 -13.13 0.05
C GLU A 391 -12.43 -12.61 -0.97
N LEU A 392 -11.32 -12.04 -0.49
CA LEU A 392 -10.26 -11.49 -1.35
C LEU A 392 -9.52 -12.63 -2.08
N ASN A 393 -9.86 -12.85 -3.34
CA ASN A 393 -9.19 -13.84 -4.18
C ASN A 393 -7.91 -13.25 -4.80
N LEU A 394 -6.76 -13.84 -4.47
CA LEU A 394 -5.42 -13.45 -4.91
C LEU A 394 -4.73 -14.62 -5.66
N PRO A 395 -3.92 -14.38 -6.70
CA PRO A 395 -3.31 -15.42 -7.53
C PRO A 395 -2.07 -16.09 -6.87
N THR A 396 -2.22 -16.58 -5.64
CA THR A 396 -1.12 -17.14 -4.82
C THR A 396 -0.46 -18.38 -5.43
N ALA A 397 -1.22 -19.19 -6.17
CA ALA A 397 -0.69 -20.35 -6.89
C ALA A 397 0.21 -20.00 -8.10
N LEU A 398 0.41 -18.70 -8.40
CA LEU A 398 1.18 -18.22 -9.55
C LEU A 398 2.38 -17.33 -9.16
N ARG A 399 2.45 -16.80 -7.93
CA ARG A 399 3.46 -15.82 -7.51
C ARG A 399 3.75 -15.88 -6.01
N GLU A 400 5.00 -15.65 -5.62
CA GLU A 400 5.44 -15.51 -4.23
C GLU A 400 5.88 -14.05 -3.94
N PRO A 401 5.76 -13.53 -2.70
CA PRO A 401 6.26 -12.20 -2.34
C PRO A 401 7.79 -12.09 -2.30
N PHE A 402 8.32 -10.88 -2.48
CA PHE A 402 9.77 -10.60 -2.43
C PHE A 402 10.39 -10.48 -1.03
N MET A 403 9.59 -10.41 0.05
CA MET A 403 10.03 -10.05 1.41
C MET A 403 9.54 -11.01 2.49
#